data_AF-A0A2D6L7E6-F1
#
_entry.id   AF-A0A2D6L7E6-F1
#
_cell.length_a   1.000
_cell.length_b   1.000
_cell.length_c   1.000
_cell.angle_alpha   90.00
_cell.angle_beta   90.00
_cell.angle_gamma   90.00
#
_symmetry.space_group_name_H-M   'P 1'
#
loop_
_entity.id
_entity.type
_entity.pdbx_description
1 polymer ?
#
loop_
_entity_poly.entity_id
_entity_poly.type
_entity_poly.pdbx_seq_one_letter_code
_entity_poly.pdbx_strand_id
1 'polypeptide(L)'
;MSRRYTALKTKFMGENDQSIEEILEELSKIDPEFVDRLAQMDWDSMMEEVMREAMEAAAKECRCRVARHYRGHGSQYIGTPLKSNAKCLGALTYGGDESHPNIGVYIQDNRVALVWARDDEQYAQATLDEWTVTLQRCHTECTMAAIMQIFSADGEVTREEVGEGSVMFSTNLPEVA
;
A
#
# COMPACT_ATOMS: atom_id res chain seq x y z
N MET A 1 -6.21 -8.97 18.76
CA MET A 1 -5.69 -9.14 17.38
C MET A 1 -4.63 -10.23 17.39
N SER A 2 -4.59 -11.08 16.35
CA SER A 2 -3.60 -12.17 16.23
C SER A 2 -2.19 -11.59 16.00
N ARG A 3 -1.15 -12.15 16.65
CA ARG A 3 0.26 -11.75 16.44
C ARG A 3 0.67 -11.85 14.97
N ARG A 4 0.11 -12.82 14.25
CA ARG A 4 0.35 -13.00 12.80
C ARG A 4 -0.14 -11.80 11.99
N TYR A 5 -1.28 -11.22 12.38
CA TYR A 5 -1.85 -10.06 11.69
C TYR A 5 -1.00 -8.81 11.90
N THR A 6 -0.57 -8.56 13.15
CA THR A 6 0.32 -7.44 13.47
C THR A 6 1.62 -7.52 12.67
N ALA A 7 2.18 -8.72 12.54
CA ALA A 7 3.40 -8.95 11.78
C ALA A 7 3.30 -8.55 10.31
N LEU A 8 2.28 -9.08 9.64
CA LEU A 8 2.04 -8.81 8.24
C LEU A 8 1.66 -7.34 8.02
N LYS A 9 0.85 -6.76 8.91
CA LYS A 9 0.51 -5.34 8.85
C LYS A 9 1.75 -4.46 8.96
N THR A 10 2.68 -4.76 9.86
CA THR A 10 3.96 -4.02 9.94
C THR A 10 4.79 -4.17 8.67
N LYS A 11 4.81 -5.37 8.04
CA LYS A 11 5.52 -5.59 6.77
C LYS A 11 4.97 -4.74 5.62
N PHE A 12 3.65 -4.67 5.48
CA PHE A 12 3.00 -3.94 4.38
C PHE A 12 2.85 -2.43 4.64
N MET A 13 2.62 -2.02 5.89
CA MET A 13 2.31 -0.62 6.22
C MET A 13 3.47 0.13 6.88
N GLY A 14 4.51 -0.56 7.37
CA GLY A 14 5.68 0.06 7.99
C GLY A 14 5.38 0.87 9.27
N GLU A 15 4.25 0.59 9.95
CA GLU A 15 3.66 1.42 11.03
C GLU A 15 4.34 1.29 12.41
N ASN A 16 5.26 0.35 12.62
CA ASN A 16 5.93 0.15 13.91
C ASN A 16 7.46 0.27 13.77
N ASP A 17 8.10 0.71 14.85
CA ASP A 17 9.57 0.73 14.98
C ASP A 17 10.17 -0.68 15.19
N GLN A 18 9.32 -1.68 15.42
CA GLN A 18 9.75 -3.09 15.45
C GLN A 18 10.10 -3.55 14.05
N SER A 19 11.28 -4.16 13.93
CA SER A 19 11.74 -4.76 12.69
C SER A 19 10.89 -6.00 12.33
N ILE A 20 10.80 -6.29 11.03
CA ILE A 20 10.12 -7.50 10.55
C ILE A 20 10.82 -8.75 11.10
N GLU A 21 12.14 -8.69 11.25
CA GLU A 21 12.97 -9.75 11.81
C GLU A 21 12.58 -10.10 13.24
N GLU A 22 12.41 -9.11 14.12
CA GLU A 22 11.96 -9.32 15.51
C GLU A 22 10.58 -9.98 15.56
N ILE A 23 9.68 -9.53 14.70
CA ILE A 23 8.31 -10.03 14.60
C ILE A 23 8.28 -11.49 14.08
N LEU A 24 9.05 -11.80 13.04
CA LEU A 24 9.14 -13.15 12.48
C LEU A 24 9.83 -14.11 13.45
N GLU A 25 10.84 -13.65 14.19
CA GLU A 25 11.49 -14.46 15.23
C GLU A 25 10.49 -14.83 16.34
N GLU A 26 9.65 -13.91 16.79
CA GLU A 26 8.58 -14.22 17.75
C GLU A 26 7.52 -15.16 17.17
N LEU A 27 7.15 -14.99 15.90
CA LEU A 27 6.18 -15.87 15.25
C LEU A 27 6.69 -17.29 15.07
N SER A 28 7.97 -17.47 14.78
CA SER A 28 8.57 -18.80 14.58
C SER A 28 8.52 -19.66 15.84
N LYS A 29 8.47 -19.03 17.02
CA LYS A 29 8.29 -19.70 18.32
C LYS A 29 6.87 -20.25 18.52
N ILE A 30 5.89 -19.82 17.72
CA ILE A 30 4.47 -20.17 17.85
C ILE A 30 3.99 -21.03 16.67
N ASP A 31 4.34 -20.64 15.44
CA ASP A 31 3.97 -21.36 14.21
C ASP A 31 5.11 -21.29 13.19
N PRO A 32 6.09 -22.21 13.29
CA PRO A 32 7.24 -22.23 12.39
C PRO A 32 6.85 -22.55 10.94
N GLU A 33 5.84 -23.40 10.70
CA GLU A 33 5.37 -23.74 9.35
C GLU A 33 4.77 -22.52 8.64
N PHE A 34 4.06 -21.66 9.38
CA PHE A 34 3.58 -20.40 8.84
C PHE A 34 4.73 -19.45 8.50
N VAL A 35 5.74 -19.32 9.37
CA VAL A 35 6.91 -18.47 9.10
C VAL A 35 7.71 -18.99 7.90
N ASP A 36 7.88 -20.30 7.75
CA ASP A 36 8.56 -20.89 6.59
C ASP A 36 7.82 -20.58 5.28
N ARG A 37 6.47 -20.61 5.30
CA ARG A 37 5.67 -20.16 4.15
C ARG A 37 5.87 -18.68 3.86
N LEU A 38 5.81 -17.82 4.88
CA LEU A 38 6.05 -16.39 4.72
C LEU A 38 7.45 -16.09 4.17
N ALA A 39 8.47 -16.82 4.62
CA ALA A 39 9.85 -16.65 4.17
C ALA A 39 10.05 -16.99 2.68
N GLN A 40 9.18 -17.82 2.10
CA GLN A 40 9.22 -18.20 0.68
C GLN A 40 8.44 -17.24 -0.22
N MET A 41 7.69 -16.28 0.34
CA MET A 41 6.89 -15.35 -0.44
C MET A 41 7.76 -14.27 -1.12
N ASP A 42 7.40 -13.93 -2.35
CA ASP A 42 7.94 -12.76 -3.05
C ASP A 42 7.24 -11.49 -2.54
N TRP A 43 7.72 -10.99 -1.40
CA TRP A 43 7.16 -9.81 -0.73
C TRP A 43 7.22 -8.56 -1.60
N ASP A 44 8.28 -8.40 -2.39
CA ASP A 44 8.47 -7.21 -3.21
C ASP A 44 7.41 -7.17 -4.32
N SER A 45 7.22 -8.27 -5.04
CA SER A 45 6.17 -8.37 -6.06
C SER A 45 4.77 -8.18 -5.47
N MET A 46 4.51 -8.75 -4.29
CA MET A 46 3.20 -8.63 -3.63
C MET A 46 2.92 -7.19 -3.15
N MET A 47 3.90 -6.51 -2.55
CA MET A 47 3.74 -5.09 -2.17
C MET A 47 3.50 -4.20 -3.40
N GLU A 48 4.18 -4.49 -4.51
CA GLU A 48 3.95 -3.77 -5.76
C GLU A 48 2.54 -3.98 -6.31
N GLU A 49 2.04 -5.20 -6.27
CA GLU A 49 0.69 -5.55 -6.70
C GLU A 49 -0.37 -4.86 -5.82
N VAL A 50 -0.24 -4.96 -4.49
CA VAL A 50 -1.13 -4.28 -3.53
C VAL A 50 -1.15 -2.77 -3.77
N MET A 51 0.00 -2.15 -3.99
CA MET A 51 0.05 -0.71 -4.25
C MET A 51 -0.51 -0.36 -5.63
N ARG A 52 -0.34 -1.20 -6.66
CA ARG A 52 -0.96 -0.99 -7.98
C ARG A 52 -2.48 -1.05 -7.91
N GLU A 53 -3.04 -2.05 -7.21
CA GLU A 53 -4.48 -2.13 -6.98
C GLU A 53 -5.00 -0.90 -6.24
N ALA A 54 -4.28 -0.46 -5.19
CA ALA A 54 -4.63 0.75 -4.45
C ALA A 54 -4.60 2.01 -5.32
N MET A 55 -3.62 2.12 -6.22
CA MET A 55 -3.55 3.22 -7.19
C MET A 55 -4.73 3.20 -8.16
N GLU A 56 -5.14 2.03 -8.66
CA GLU A 56 -6.31 1.93 -9.55
C GLU A 56 -7.61 2.26 -8.83
N ALA A 57 -7.79 1.78 -7.59
CA ALA A 57 -8.94 2.11 -6.75
C ALA A 57 -9.01 3.63 -6.48
N ALA A 58 -7.90 4.22 -6.04
CA ALA A 58 -7.82 5.65 -5.80
C ALA A 58 -8.08 6.46 -7.08
N ALA A 59 -7.53 6.02 -8.22
CA ALA A 59 -7.76 6.71 -9.50
C ALA A 59 -9.24 6.74 -9.89
N LYS A 60 -9.97 5.64 -9.66
CA LYS A 60 -11.41 5.56 -9.90
C LYS A 60 -12.20 6.53 -9.01
N GLU A 61 -11.87 6.60 -7.73
CA GLU A 61 -12.56 7.45 -6.76
C GLU A 61 -12.28 8.94 -6.97
N CYS A 62 -11.00 9.28 -7.14
CA CYS A 62 -10.54 10.63 -7.40
C CYS A 62 -10.82 11.11 -8.84
N ARG A 63 -11.37 10.24 -9.70
CA ARG A 63 -11.63 10.50 -11.13
C ARG A 63 -10.36 10.95 -11.89
N CYS A 64 -9.22 10.35 -11.55
CA CYS A 64 -7.94 10.59 -12.18
C CYS A 64 -7.45 9.35 -12.93
N ARG A 65 -6.21 9.36 -13.42
CA ARG A 65 -5.63 8.23 -14.19
C ARG A 65 -4.36 7.73 -13.54
N VAL A 66 -4.06 6.45 -13.75
CA VAL A 66 -2.77 5.87 -13.42
C VAL A 66 -1.83 6.00 -14.63
N ALA A 67 -0.76 6.78 -14.48
CA ALA A 67 0.35 6.83 -15.42
C ALA A 67 1.43 5.82 -15.01
N ARG A 68 2.06 5.15 -15.99
CA ARG A 68 3.13 4.16 -15.74
C ARG A 68 4.42 4.77 -15.18
N HIS A 69 4.61 6.07 -15.39
CA HIS A 69 5.80 6.78 -14.97
C HIS A 69 5.39 8.12 -14.36
N TYR A 70 6.08 8.51 -13.29
CA TYR A 70 6.04 9.88 -12.82
C TYR A 70 6.97 10.73 -13.68
N ARG A 71 6.41 11.79 -14.29
CA ARG A 71 7.15 12.78 -15.10
C ARG A 71 7.04 14.15 -14.44
N GLY A 72 7.56 14.29 -13.24
CA GLY A 72 7.78 15.60 -12.64
C GLY A 72 9.09 16.21 -13.15
N HIS A 73 9.12 17.52 -13.39
CA HIS A 73 10.36 18.23 -13.72
C HIS A 73 11.29 18.24 -12.49
N GLY A 74 12.41 17.53 -12.59
CA GLY A 74 13.23 17.04 -11.48
C GLY A 74 14.02 18.05 -10.63
N SER A 75 13.64 19.32 -10.58
CA SER A 75 14.36 20.31 -9.74
C SER A 75 13.67 20.67 -8.43
N GLN A 76 12.40 20.33 -8.20
CA GLN A 76 11.66 20.74 -7.00
C GLN A 76 10.57 19.74 -6.57
N TYR A 77 10.98 18.51 -6.19
CA TYR A 77 10.06 17.56 -5.55
C TYR A 77 9.80 17.92 -4.10
N ILE A 78 8.54 17.77 -3.67
CA ILE A 78 8.09 17.87 -2.29
C ILE A 78 7.36 16.57 -1.94
N GLY A 79 7.31 16.23 -0.65
CA GLY A 79 6.74 14.98 -0.14
C GLY A 79 7.78 14.15 0.60
N THR A 80 7.70 12.82 0.45
CA THR A 80 8.62 11.89 1.12
C THR A 80 10.01 11.94 0.47
N PRO A 81 11.11 12.11 1.24
CA PRO A 81 12.47 12.04 0.70
C PRO A 81 12.73 10.68 0.06
N LEU A 82 13.13 10.67 -1.22
CA LEU A 82 13.46 9.45 -1.95
C LEU A 82 14.91 9.03 -1.72
N LYS A 83 15.11 7.77 -1.38
CA LYS A 83 16.41 7.10 -1.31
C LYS A 83 16.81 6.57 -2.68
N SER A 84 18.09 6.23 -2.84
CA SER A 84 18.64 5.72 -4.11
C SER A 84 18.04 4.38 -4.57
N ASN A 85 17.45 3.62 -3.64
CA ASN A 85 16.76 2.35 -3.91
C ASN A 85 15.25 2.51 -4.14
N ALA A 86 14.72 3.75 -4.18
CA ALA A 86 13.30 3.96 -4.38
C ALA A 86 12.86 3.51 -5.79
N LYS A 87 11.84 2.64 -5.83
CA LYS A 87 11.25 2.13 -7.07
C LYS A 87 9.96 2.88 -7.40
N CYS A 88 9.91 3.52 -8.57
CA CYS A 88 8.70 4.16 -9.06
C CYS A 88 7.68 3.11 -9.54
N LEU A 89 6.46 3.17 -9.03
CA LEU A 89 5.36 2.31 -9.47
C LEU A 89 4.45 2.96 -10.52
N GLY A 90 4.41 4.29 -10.51
CA GLY A 90 3.63 5.11 -11.44
C GLY A 90 3.27 6.45 -10.81
N ALA A 91 2.21 7.06 -11.34
CA ALA A 91 1.65 8.29 -10.80
C ALA A 91 0.13 8.36 -10.97
N LEU A 92 -0.54 9.10 -10.07
CA LEU A 92 -1.91 9.57 -10.26
C LEU A 92 -1.88 10.92 -10.99
N THR A 93 -2.61 11.05 -12.11
CA THR A 93 -2.57 12.25 -12.97
C THR A 93 -3.96 12.72 -13.39
N TYR A 94 -4.15 14.04 -13.53
CA TYR A 94 -5.41 14.63 -13.99
C TYR A 94 -5.52 14.62 -15.52
N GLY A 95 -6.65 14.17 -16.08
CA GLY A 95 -6.98 14.38 -17.51
C GLY A 95 -6.08 13.70 -18.56
N GLY A 96 -5.02 12.98 -18.16
CA GLY A 96 -3.99 12.49 -19.09
C GLY A 96 -3.06 13.59 -19.60
N ASP A 97 -3.22 14.82 -19.11
CA ASP A 97 -2.26 15.89 -19.29
C ASP A 97 -1.28 15.82 -18.13
N GLU A 98 0.02 15.78 -18.44
CA GLU A 98 1.08 15.68 -17.44
C GLU A 98 1.29 17.02 -16.69
N SER A 99 0.47 18.04 -16.96
CA SER A 99 0.64 19.42 -16.48
C SER A 99 -0.24 19.80 -15.26
N HIS A 100 -0.24 18.96 -14.22
CA HIS A 100 -0.81 19.20 -12.86
C HIS A 100 -2.31 18.86 -12.67
N PRO A 101 -2.73 18.33 -11.49
CA PRO A 101 -1.94 17.75 -10.40
C PRO A 101 -1.44 16.31 -10.68
N ASN A 102 -0.22 15.99 -10.21
CA ASN A 102 0.38 14.66 -10.29
C ASN A 102 1.01 14.17 -8.98
N ILE A 103 0.65 12.97 -8.52
CA ILE A 103 1.30 12.29 -7.37
C ILE A 103 2.10 11.10 -7.87
N GLY A 104 3.42 11.15 -7.76
CA GLY A 104 4.31 10.02 -7.96
C GLY A 104 4.28 9.05 -6.78
N VAL A 105 4.14 7.77 -7.08
CA VAL A 105 4.07 6.69 -6.08
C VAL A 105 5.32 5.83 -6.18
N TYR A 106 6.04 5.72 -5.06
CA TYR A 106 7.29 4.99 -4.94
C TYR A 106 7.20 3.98 -3.79
N ILE A 107 7.95 2.88 -3.91
CA ILE A 107 8.26 1.99 -2.78
C ILE A 107 9.74 2.15 -2.44
N GLN A 108 10.04 2.36 -1.17
CA GLN A 108 11.39 2.33 -0.62
C GLN A 108 11.37 1.73 0.79
N ASP A 109 12.29 0.81 1.09
CA ASP A 109 12.39 0.15 2.40
C ASP A 109 11.05 -0.39 2.94
N ASN A 110 10.26 -1.04 2.08
CA ASN A 110 8.90 -1.54 2.38
C ASN A 110 7.90 -0.44 2.80
N ARG A 111 8.13 0.80 2.37
CA ARG A 111 7.23 1.93 2.65
C ARG A 111 6.85 2.63 1.36
N VAL A 112 5.59 3.07 1.32
CA VAL A 112 5.08 3.93 0.25
C VAL A 112 5.62 5.34 0.47
N ALA A 113 6.24 5.90 -0.56
CA ALA A 113 6.71 7.27 -0.62
C ALA A 113 5.92 8.01 -1.71
N LEU A 114 5.32 9.13 -1.32
CA LEU A 114 4.55 9.97 -2.23
C LEU A 114 5.32 11.26 -2.52
N VAL A 115 5.37 11.64 -3.78
CA VAL A 115 6.06 12.85 -4.24
C VAL A 115 5.21 13.61 -5.25
N TRP A 116 5.31 14.93 -5.24
CA TRP A 116 4.69 15.82 -6.24
C TRP A 116 5.61 17.01 -6.52
N ALA A 117 5.35 17.77 -7.59
CA ALA A 117 6.15 18.95 -7.89
C ALA A 117 5.72 20.13 -7.00
N ARG A 118 6.63 21.03 -6.66
CA ARG A 118 6.30 22.25 -5.89
C ARG A 118 5.19 23.08 -6.53
N ASP A 119 5.15 23.13 -7.85
CA ASP A 119 4.12 23.86 -8.59
C ASP A 119 2.74 23.20 -8.43
N ASP A 120 2.66 21.86 -8.31
CA ASP A 120 1.40 21.16 -7.99
C ASP A 120 0.84 21.60 -6.62
N GLU A 121 1.70 21.72 -5.61
CA GLU A 121 1.31 22.17 -4.26
C GLU A 121 0.79 23.62 -4.28
N GLN A 122 1.44 24.50 -5.05
CA GLN A 122 1.00 25.90 -5.12
C GLN A 122 -0.38 26.08 -5.78
N TYR A 123 -0.71 25.26 -6.77
CA TYR A 123 -1.92 25.45 -7.58
C TYR A 123 -3.03 24.43 -7.30
N ALA A 124 -2.73 23.30 -6.65
CA ALA A 124 -3.65 22.18 -6.50
C ALA A 124 -3.56 21.46 -5.14
N GLN A 125 -3.10 22.12 -4.07
CA GLN A 125 -2.92 21.50 -2.74
C GLN A 125 -4.15 20.72 -2.25
N ALA A 126 -5.34 21.29 -2.35
CA ALA A 126 -6.56 20.63 -1.88
C ALA A 126 -6.80 19.29 -2.61
N THR A 127 -6.49 19.23 -3.90
CA THR A 127 -6.59 17.99 -4.70
C THR A 127 -5.49 17.01 -4.33
N LEU A 128 -4.26 17.47 -4.08
CA LEU A 128 -3.17 16.61 -3.61
C LEU A 128 -3.48 15.99 -2.24
N ASP A 129 -4.04 16.77 -1.32
CA ASP A 129 -4.46 16.30 0.00
C ASP A 129 -5.57 15.24 -0.13
N GLU A 130 -6.60 15.51 -0.92
CA GLU A 130 -7.70 14.58 -1.19
C GLU A 130 -7.18 13.26 -1.78
N TRP A 131 -6.33 13.34 -2.81
CA TRP A 131 -5.77 12.16 -3.46
C TRP A 131 -4.83 11.39 -2.55
N THR A 132 -4.04 12.08 -1.73
CA THR A 132 -3.15 11.44 -0.75
C THR A 132 -3.95 10.65 0.29
N VAL A 133 -4.98 11.26 0.87
CA VAL A 133 -5.86 10.59 1.85
C VAL A 133 -6.57 9.40 1.20
N THR A 134 -7.05 9.56 -0.02
CA THR A 134 -7.75 8.49 -0.75
C THR A 134 -6.80 7.34 -1.06
N LEU A 135 -5.59 7.62 -1.56
CA LEU A 135 -4.59 6.62 -1.86
C LEU A 135 -4.13 5.86 -0.61
N GLN A 136 -3.94 6.56 0.51
CA GLN A 136 -3.60 5.94 1.79
C GLN A 136 -4.71 5.00 2.29
N ARG A 137 -5.98 5.41 2.15
CA ARG A 137 -7.12 4.55 2.49
C ARG A 137 -7.19 3.32 1.58
N CYS A 138 -7.12 3.49 0.26
CA CYS A 138 -7.12 2.38 -0.69
C CYS A 138 -5.94 1.42 -0.44
N HIS A 139 -4.74 1.94 -0.15
CA HIS A 139 -3.58 1.13 0.20
C HIS A 139 -3.81 0.31 1.48
N THR A 140 -4.43 0.91 2.49
CA THR A 140 -4.80 0.22 3.73
C THR A 140 -5.80 -0.90 3.46
N GLU A 141 -6.84 -0.64 2.64
CA GLU A 141 -7.84 -1.64 2.25
C GLU A 141 -7.23 -2.81 1.46
N CYS A 142 -6.45 -2.53 0.41
CA CYS A 142 -5.77 -3.57 -0.38
C CYS A 142 -4.78 -4.37 0.47
N THR A 143 -4.05 -3.71 1.38
CA THR A 143 -3.16 -4.38 2.34
C THR A 143 -3.93 -5.34 3.23
N MET A 144 -5.06 -4.90 3.81
CA MET A 144 -5.88 -5.77 4.66
C MET A 144 -6.39 -6.98 3.89
N ALA A 145 -6.85 -6.78 2.64
CA ALA A 145 -7.29 -7.87 1.78
C ALA A 145 -6.16 -8.88 1.51
N ALA A 146 -4.97 -8.40 1.12
CA ALA A 146 -3.81 -9.26 0.85
C ALA A 146 -3.37 -10.04 2.10
N ILE A 147 -3.31 -9.37 3.26
CA ILE A 147 -3.00 -10.03 4.54
C ILE A 147 -4.00 -11.14 4.84
N MET A 148 -5.28 -10.92 4.59
CA MET A 148 -6.31 -11.94 4.82
C MET A 148 -6.21 -13.10 3.83
N GLN A 149 -5.84 -12.84 2.58
CA GLN A 149 -5.57 -13.91 1.59
C GLN A 149 -4.39 -14.80 2.03
N ILE A 150 -3.36 -14.22 2.64
CA ILE A 150 -2.23 -15.00 3.19
C ILE A 150 -2.70 -15.95 4.31
N PHE A 151 -3.70 -15.54 5.08
CA PHE A 151 -4.27 -16.41 6.13
C PHE A 151 -5.24 -17.46 5.59
N SER A 152 -5.93 -17.15 4.50
CA SER A 152 -6.91 -18.05 3.91
C SER A 152 -6.20 -19.01 2.96
N ALA A 153 -5.61 -20.06 3.53
CA ALA A 153 -4.88 -21.08 2.78
C ALA A 153 -5.64 -21.59 1.52
N ASP A 154 -6.98 -21.54 1.52
CA ASP A 154 -7.87 -21.83 0.38
C ASP A 154 -9.19 -21.01 0.38
N GLY A 155 -9.26 -19.91 1.14
CA GLY A 155 -10.53 -19.20 1.40
C GLY A 155 -10.68 -17.90 0.61
N GLU A 156 -11.86 -17.66 0.05
CA GLU A 156 -12.19 -16.37 -0.58
C GLU A 156 -12.21 -15.26 0.49
N VAL A 157 -11.61 -14.10 0.20
CA VAL A 157 -11.70 -12.90 1.05
C VAL A 157 -12.88 -12.08 0.56
N THR A 158 -13.91 -11.96 1.38
CA THR A 158 -15.09 -11.16 1.07
C THR A 158 -14.91 -9.74 1.60
N ARG A 159 -15.16 -8.76 0.72
CA ARG A 159 -15.21 -7.31 1.03
C ARG A 159 -16.67 -6.88 1.11
N GLU A 160 -17.10 -6.37 2.26
CA GLU A 160 -18.44 -5.83 2.47
C GLU A 160 -18.36 -4.39 2.99
N GLU A 161 -19.15 -3.50 2.41
CA GLU A 161 -19.32 -2.13 2.94
C GLU A 161 -20.36 -2.16 4.06
N VAL A 162 -19.91 -1.88 5.29
CA VAL A 162 -20.73 -1.98 6.52
C VAL A 162 -21.39 -0.67 6.93
N GLY A 163 -21.20 0.40 6.13
CA GLY A 163 -21.77 1.75 6.35
C GLY A 163 -20.70 2.81 6.66
N GLU A 164 -21.06 4.09 6.49
CA GLU A 164 -20.18 5.26 6.73
C GLU A 164 -18.75 5.13 6.16
N GLY A 165 -18.58 4.57 4.96
CA GLY A 165 -17.27 4.37 4.35
C GLY A 165 -16.39 3.33 5.04
N SER A 166 -16.94 2.58 6.00
CA SER A 166 -16.26 1.46 6.65
C SER A 166 -16.35 0.21 5.79
N VAL A 167 -15.21 -0.47 5.65
CA VAL A 167 -15.07 -1.71 4.89
C VAL A 167 -14.74 -2.83 5.87
N MET A 168 -15.54 -3.89 5.83
CA MET A 168 -15.28 -5.13 6.55
C MET A 168 -14.71 -6.14 5.57
N PHE A 169 -13.55 -6.68 5.91
CA PHE A 169 -12.99 -7.85 5.26
C PHE A 169 -13.25 -9.06 6.14
N SER A 170 -13.71 -10.15 5.52
CA SER A 170 -13.97 -11.42 6.20
C SER A 170 -13.39 -12.57 5.38
N THR A 171 -12.92 -13.60 6.08
CA THR A 171 -12.44 -14.83 5.46
C THR A 171 -12.65 -16.02 6.39
N ASN A 172 -12.80 -17.21 5.82
CA ASN A 172 -12.86 -18.45 6.59
C ASN A 172 -11.43 -18.87 6.95
N LEU A 173 -11.05 -18.64 8.19
CA LEU A 173 -9.80 -19.15 8.72
C LEU A 173 -9.97 -20.65 9.01
N PRO A 174 -9.10 -21.54 8.49
CA PRO A 174 -9.09 -22.92 8.98
C PRO A 174 -8.81 -22.89 10.48
N GLU A 175 -9.71 -23.51 11.25
CA GLU A 175 -9.55 -23.66 12.69
C GLU A 175 -8.22 -24.40 12.93
N VAL A 176 -7.25 -23.70 13.51
CA VAL A 176 -5.97 -24.32 13.89
C VAL A 176 -6.26 -25.19 15.11
N ALA A 177 -6.31 -26.52 14.91
CA ALA A 177 -6.45 -27.50 15.97
C ALA A 177 -5.21 -27.60 16.85
#